data_AF-A0A6B3NQG8-F1
#
_entry.id   AF-A0A6B3NQG8-F1
#
_cell.length_a   1.000
_cell.length_b   1.000
_cell.length_c   1.000
_cell.angle_alpha   90.00
_cell.angle_beta   90.00
_cell.angle_gamma   90.00
#
_symmetry.space_group_name_H-M   'P 1'
#
loop_
_entity.id
_entity.type
_entity.pdbx_description
1 polymer ?
#
loop_
_entity_poly.entity_id
_entity_poly.type
_entity_poly.pdbx_seq_one_letter_code
_entity_poly.pdbx_strand_id
1 'polypeptide(L)'
;MSNLDSTTAMRGLHLIRYNQSADTANRPIRIDDTLDTQDIEQQMRPAKLNLRRNRPLVSLGYVKTVQPELTTLEQTWASAFIRAGCSAFTGSLWAVNPVVEAAFISCFYNRLWTGDSLGEAFHASRQLARAAAPDSLDWLAYVLFGDPMARPYRPVEGKGYAVVEPIGREIDEPLPPGVPVRFRLSLRRTPPVWHEERVIEVAENLTFENLQVHVKTFGLQVTPDSPITMSLAPTGNYLGWFTLVAPPEMAGNSALVQVFLMDGMLPIHSLMFSLNIENEGYD
;
A
#
# COMPACT_ATOMS: atom_id res chain seq x y z
N MET A 1 24.82 -0.91 19.17
CA MET A 1 23.43 -0.69 18.73
C MET A 1 23.44 -0.68 17.22
N SER A 2 23.26 -1.84 16.62
CA SER A 2 23.26 -2.04 15.16
C SER A 2 22.03 -1.37 14.57
N ASN A 3 22.24 -0.52 13.56
CA ASN A 3 21.21 -0.12 12.61
C ASN A 3 20.46 -1.38 12.16
N LEU A 4 19.15 -1.44 12.41
CA LEU A 4 18.30 -2.36 11.67
C LEU A 4 18.24 -1.80 10.25
N ASP A 5 19.02 -2.39 9.33
CA ASP A 5 18.84 -2.20 7.90
C ASP A 5 17.36 -2.42 7.56
N SER A 6 16.71 -1.39 7.06
CA SER A 6 15.26 -1.32 6.84
C SER A 6 14.74 -2.20 5.70
N THR A 7 15.59 -3.00 5.05
CA THR A 7 15.30 -3.66 3.77
C THR A 7 14.62 -5.03 3.87
N THR A 8 14.13 -5.42 5.06
CA THR A 8 13.44 -6.71 5.24
C THR A 8 12.29 -6.60 6.25
N ALA A 9 11.27 -5.79 5.98
CA ALA A 9 10.09 -5.75 6.87
C ALA A 9 8.83 -6.24 6.16
N MET A 10 8.40 -7.48 6.46
CA MET A 10 7.04 -7.92 6.14
C MET A 10 6.06 -7.20 7.08
N ARG A 11 5.14 -6.41 6.51
CA ARG A 11 4.11 -5.72 7.28
C ARG A 11 2.93 -6.65 7.51
N GLY A 12 2.88 -7.26 8.70
CA GLY A 12 1.74 -8.02 9.20
C GLY A 12 1.20 -7.42 10.49
N LEU A 13 -0.11 -7.59 10.72
CA LEU A 13 -0.72 -7.30 12.02
C LEU A 13 -1.15 -8.63 12.65
N HIS A 14 -0.55 -9.00 13.77
CA HIS A 14 -0.97 -10.15 14.56
C HIS A 14 -1.58 -9.66 15.87
N LEU A 15 -2.85 -10.00 16.09
CA LEU A 15 -3.59 -9.72 17.31
C LEU A 15 -3.76 -11.02 18.08
N ILE A 16 -3.50 -11.01 19.39
CA ILE A 16 -3.71 -12.16 20.27
C ILE A 16 -4.78 -11.79 21.30
N ARG A 17 -5.81 -12.64 21.39
CA ARG A 17 -6.85 -12.57 22.40
C ARG A 17 -6.83 -13.85 23.25
N TYR A 18 -7.08 -13.68 24.55
CA TYR A 18 -7.32 -14.79 25.47
C TYR A 18 -8.81 -14.85 25.85
N ASN A 19 -9.36 -16.05 26.03
CA ASN A 19 -10.78 -16.30 26.38
C ASN A 19 -11.17 -15.82 27.81
N GLN A 20 -10.22 -15.51 28.67
CA GLN A 20 -10.47 -14.78 29.92
C GLN A 20 -9.41 -13.71 30.17
N SER A 21 -9.86 -12.58 30.71
CA SER A 21 -8.99 -11.54 31.27
C SER A 21 -8.31 -12.11 32.50
N ALA A 22 -7.10 -12.65 32.35
CA ALA A 22 -6.20 -12.81 33.48
C ALA A 22 -5.88 -11.40 33.97
N ASP A 23 -6.50 -11.01 35.08
CA ASP A 23 -6.15 -9.85 35.89
C ASP A 23 -6.19 -8.49 35.15
N THR A 24 -7.18 -7.64 35.47
CA THR A 24 -7.23 -6.26 34.99
C THR A 24 -5.96 -5.45 35.36
N ALA A 25 -5.16 -5.94 36.31
CA ALA A 25 -3.88 -5.36 36.68
C ALA A 25 -2.82 -5.42 35.56
N ASN A 26 -2.88 -6.40 34.65
CA ASN A 26 -1.79 -6.70 33.71
C ASN A 26 -2.12 -6.41 32.23
N ARG A 27 -3.11 -5.54 31.97
CA ARG A 27 -3.34 -5.03 30.60
C ARG A 27 -2.12 -4.19 30.17
N PRO A 28 -1.49 -4.47 29.02
CA PRO A 28 -0.39 -3.64 28.53
C PRO A 28 -0.82 -2.21 28.21
N ILE A 29 -2.13 -1.98 28.01
CA ILE A 29 -2.75 -0.66 27.83
C ILE A 29 -4.05 -0.62 28.65
N ARG A 30 -4.12 0.31 29.61
CA ARG A 30 -5.39 0.71 30.22
C ARG A 30 -6.01 1.76 29.31
N ILE A 31 -7.18 1.46 28.72
CA ILE A 31 -7.99 2.51 28.11
C ILE A 31 -8.55 3.29 29.29
N ASP A 32 -7.91 4.43 29.58
CA ASP A 32 -8.40 5.38 30.54
C ASP A 32 -9.51 6.19 29.85
N ASP A 33 -10.77 5.94 30.22
CA ASP A 33 -11.93 6.64 29.66
C ASP A 33 -11.91 8.16 29.98
N THR A 34 -10.90 8.64 30.72
CA THR A 34 -10.67 10.06 31.03
C THR A 34 -9.72 10.77 30.04
N LEU A 35 -9.02 10.03 29.17
CA LEU A 35 -8.19 10.63 28.13
C LEU A 35 -9.07 11.23 27.04
N ASP A 36 -8.94 12.54 26.83
CA ASP A 36 -9.64 13.25 25.76
C ASP A 36 -9.34 12.55 24.43
N THR A 37 -10.39 12.12 23.74
CA THR A 37 -10.26 11.35 22.49
C THR A 37 -9.43 12.14 21.46
N GLN A 38 -9.47 13.47 21.54
CA GLN A 38 -8.66 14.37 20.70
C GLN A 38 -7.14 14.21 20.93
N ASP A 39 -6.69 14.02 22.17
CA ASP A 39 -5.26 13.88 22.49
C ASP A 39 -4.70 12.54 21.97
N ILE A 40 -5.45 11.45 22.12
CA ILE A 40 -5.08 10.15 21.53
C ILE A 40 -5.04 10.26 20.01
N GLU A 41 -6.02 10.90 19.39
CA GLU A 41 -6.02 11.12 17.95
C GLU A 41 -4.82 11.94 17.48
N GLN A 42 -4.44 12.99 18.22
CA GLN A 42 -3.35 13.88 17.89
C GLN A 42 -1.97 13.20 18.06
N GLN A 43 -1.81 12.37 19.08
CA GLN A 43 -0.61 11.54 19.30
C GLN A 43 -0.50 10.38 18.31
N MET A 44 -1.63 9.80 17.89
CA MET A 44 -1.67 8.68 16.93
C MET A 44 -1.65 9.11 15.46
N ARG A 45 -1.82 10.41 15.14
CA ARG A 45 -1.78 10.93 13.75
C ARG A 45 -0.59 10.44 12.91
N PRO A 46 0.65 10.33 13.44
CA PRO A 46 1.79 9.82 12.67
C PRO A 46 1.75 8.30 12.43
N ALA A 47 0.94 7.55 13.21
CA ALA A 47 0.96 6.10 13.30
C ALA A 47 -0.42 5.43 13.10
N LYS A 48 -1.43 6.14 12.57
CA LYS A 48 -2.71 5.53 12.20
C LYS A 48 -2.46 4.44 11.15
N LEU A 49 -2.81 3.20 11.48
CA LEU A 49 -2.67 2.05 10.59
C LEU A 49 -3.61 2.23 9.38
N ASN A 50 -3.06 2.75 8.28
CA ASN A 50 -3.81 2.89 7.04
C ASN A 50 -3.84 1.55 6.31
N LEU A 51 -4.86 0.75 6.61
CA LEU A 51 -5.06 -0.59 6.06
C LEU A 51 -5.25 -0.55 4.54
N ARG A 52 -5.93 0.48 3.98
CA ARG A 52 -6.08 0.63 2.52
C ARG A 52 -4.75 0.86 1.80
N ARG A 53 -3.84 1.60 2.44
CA ARG A 53 -2.51 1.91 1.88
C ARG A 53 -1.55 0.74 2.01
N ASN A 54 -1.42 0.18 3.21
CA ASN A 54 -0.42 -0.85 3.49
C ASN A 54 -0.91 -2.27 3.16
N ARG A 55 -2.22 -2.44 2.96
CA ARG A 55 -2.91 -3.71 2.70
C ARG A 55 -2.30 -4.88 3.48
N PRO A 56 -2.15 -4.78 4.82
CA PRO A 56 -1.42 -5.80 5.57
C PRO A 56 -2.22 -7.10 5.60
N LEU A 57 -1.50 -8.20 5.79
CA LEU A 57 -2.09 -9.44 6.27
C LEU A 57 -2.43 -9.29 7.75
N VAL A 58 -3.66 -9.61 8.12
CA VAL A 58 -4.14 -9.58 9.50
C VAL A 58 -4.32 -11.02 10.00
N SER A 59 -3.76 -11.32 11.17
CA SER A 59 -4.00 -12.58 11.87
C SER A 59 -4.57 -12.32 13.27
N LEU A 60 -5.59 -13.07 13.65
CA LEU A 60 -6.19 -13.04 14.99
C LEU A 60 -6.07 -14.40 15.66
N GLY A 61 -5.16 -14.48 16.62
CA GLY A 61 -5.04 -15.60 17.55
C GLY A 61 -6.11 -15.52 18.62
N TYR A 62 -6.82 -16.63 18.85
CA TYR A 62 -7.72 -16.76 19.99
C TYR A 62 -7.29 -17.95 20.85
N VAL A 63 -6.68 -17.67 21.99
CA VAL A 63 -5.96 -18.66 22.81
C VAL A 63 -6.77 -18.99 24.06
N LYS A 64 -6.90 -20.29 24.36
CA LYS A 64 -7.62 -20.78 25.55
C LYS A 64 -6.72 -20.75 26.79
N THR A 65 -7.26 -20.24 27.89
CA THR A 65 -6.67 -20.38 29.24
C THR A 65 -7.27 -21.55 30.00
N VAL A 66 -8.61 -21.71 29.96
CA VAL A 66 -9.32 -22.79 30.68
C VAL A 66 -10.30 -23.58 29.82
N GLN A 67 -11.30 -22.94 29.20
CA GLN A 67 -12.38 -23.62 28.46
C GLN A 67 -12.43 -23.22 26.96
N PRO A 68 -12.87 -24.11 26.06
CA PRO A 68 -13.12 -23.71 24.67
C PRO A 68 -14.25 -22.68 24.61
N GLU A 69 -14.04 -21.60 23.86
CA GLU A 69 -15.02 -20.54 23.64
C GLU A 69 -15.11 -20.25 22.14
N LEU A 70 -16.32 -20.17 21.61
CA LEU A 70 -16.56 -19.78 20.21
C LEU A 70 -16.38 -18.27 20.03
N THR A 71 -15.93 -17.86 18.85
CA THR A 71 -15.87 -16.45 18.46
C THR A 71 -16.76 -16.18 17.25
N THR A 72 -17.36 -14.99 17.19
CA THR A 72 -18.07 -14.49 16.00
C THR A 72 -17.10 -13.86 15.00
N LEU A 73 -16.00 -14.57 14.73
CA LEU A 73 -14.85 -14.11 13.94
C LEU A 73 -15.29 -13.52 12.60
N GLU A 74 -16.18 -14.22 11.92
CA GLU A 74 -16.63 -13.90 10.57
C GLU A 74 -17.47 -12.61 10.56
N GLN A 75 -18.43 -12.48 11.47
CA GLN A 75 -19.34 -11.33 11.51
C GLN A 75 -18.66 -10.07 12.07
N THR A 76 -17.66 -10.21 12.93
CA THR A 76 -17.03 -9.08 13.64
C THR A 76 -15.66 -8.72 13.04
N TRP A 77 -14.63 -9.47 13.40
CA TRP A 77 -13.23 -9.17 13.12
C TRP A 77 -12.89 -9.26 11.63
N ALA A 78 -13.17 -10.40 11.01
CA ALA A 78 -12.84 -10.63 9.60
C ALA A 78 -13.54 -9.58 8.72
N SER A 79 -14.84 -9.39 8.91
CA SER A 79 -15.62 -8.44 8.11
C SER A 79 -15.16 -6.99 8.28
N ALA A 80 -14.78 -6.57 9.50
CA ALA A 80 -14.29 -5.23 9.78
C ALA A 80 -12.92 -4.97 9.11
N PHE A 81 -11.97 -5.90 9.25
CA PHE A 81 -10.63 -5.73 8.68
C PHE A 81 -10.64 -5.79 7.15
N ILE A 82 -11.45 -6.67 6.55
CA ILE A 82 -11.62 -6.75 5.10
C ILE A 82 -12.20 -5.43 4.57
N ARG A 83 -13.26 -4.90 5.19
CA ARG A 83 -13.83 -3.60 4.81
C ARG A 83 -12.87 -2.43 4.99
N ALA A 84 -11.99 -2.51 5.99
CA ALA A 84 -10.95 -1.52 6.21
C ALA A 84 -9.77 -1.62 5.22
N GLY A 85 -9.68 -2.70 4.44
CA GLY A 85 -8.74 -2.85 3.33
C GLY A 85 -7.52 -3.72 3.62
N CYS A 86 -7.56 -4.63 4.60
CA CYS A 86 -6.51 -5.66 4.71
C CYS A 86 -6.46 -6.54 3.45
N SER A 87 -5.29 -7.07 3.10
CA SER A 87 -5.15 -7.95 1.92
C SER A 87 -5.70 -9.35 2.16
N ALA A 88 -5.59 -9.84 3.40
CA ALA A 88 -6.14 -11.11 3.84
C ALA A 88 -6.32 -11.09 5.36
N PHE A 89 -7.20 -11.95 5.84
CA PHE A 89 -7.47 -12.16 7.25
C PHE A 89 -7.42 -13.65 7.59
N THR A 90 -6.72 -14.02 8.66
CA THR A 90 -6.75 -15.39 9.20
C THR A 90 -7.04 -15.36 10.70
N GLY A 91 -7.75 -16.35 11.22
CA GLY A 91 -7.97 -16.48 12.66
C GLY A 91 -8.69 -17.76 13.03
N SER A 92 -8.77 -18.06 14.32
CA SER A 92 -9.44 -19.27 14.81
C SER A 92 -10.91 -19.01 15.17
N LEU A 93 -11.79 -19.94 14.79
CA LEU A 93 -13.24 -19.91 15.06
C LEU A 93 -13.59 -20.18 16.53
N TRP A 94 -12.66 -20.76 17.29
CA TRP A 94 -12.77 -20.96 18.73
C TRP A 94 -11.40 -20.81 19.41
N ALA A 95 -11.41 -20.74 20.74
CA ALA A 95 -10.21 -20.64 21.55
C ALA A 95 -9.34 -21.91 21.43
N VAL A 96 -8.12 -21.79 20.94
CA VAL A 96 -7.19 -22.89 20.65
C VAL A 96 -6.15 -23.08 21.76
N ASN A 97 -5.59 -24.28 21.87
CA ASN A 97 -4.44 -24.55 22.74
C ASN A 97 -3.25 -23.64 22.40
N PRO A 98 -2.56 -23.03 23.40
CA PRO A 98 -1.35 -22.24 23.16
C PRO A 98 -0.30 -22.92 22.28
N VAL A 99 -0.12 -24.25 22.40
CA VAL A 99 0.82 -25.02 21.57
C VAL A 99 0.40 -25.02 20.10
N VAL A 100 -0.91 -25.12 19.83
CA VAL A 100 -1.48 -25.09 18.48
C VAL A 100 -1.33 -23.69 17.87
N GLU A 101 -1.60 -22.64 18.65
CA GLU A 101 -1.41 -21.24 18.23
C GLU A 101 0.04 -20.95 17.86
N ALA A 102 0.97 -21.28 18.75
CA ALA A 102 2.40 -21.06 18.51
C ALA A 102 2.87 -21.79 17.25
N ALA A 103 2.51 -23.07 17.10
CA ALA A 103 2.88 -23.86 15.92
C ALA A 103 2.28 -23.28 14.63
N PHE A 104 0.99 -22.92 14.64
CA PHE A 104 0.31 -22.38 13.47
C PHE A 104 0.91 -21.03 13.04
N ILE A 105 0.93 -20.03 13.94
CA ILE A 105 1.35 -18.66 13.60
C ILE A 105 2.83 -18.62 13.19
N SER A 106 3.70 -19.33 13.91
CA SER A 106 5.13 -19.38 13.58
C SER A 106 5.35 -20.03 12.20
N CYS A 107 4.68 -21.14 11.89
CA CYS A 107 4.77 -21.75 10.56
C CYS A 107 4.23 -20.81 9.48
N PHE A 108 3.09 -20.17 9.74
CA PHE A 108 2.39 -19.35 8.76
C PHE A 108 3.24 -18.17 8.33
N TYR A 109 3.75 -17.39 9.29
CA TYR A 109 4.62 -16.25 8.97
C TYR A 109 5.96 -16.70 8.38
N ASN A 110 6.54 -17.82 8.83
CA ASN A 110 7.78 -18.33 8.23
C ASN A 110 7.60 -18.74 6.76
N ARG A 111 6.51 -19.43 6.43
CA ARG A 111 6.16 -19.86 5.07
C ARG A 111 5.92 -18.69 4.13
N LEU A 112 5.20 -17.67 4.62
CA LEU A 112 5.02 -16.43 3.88
C LEU A 112 6.36 -15.72 3.70
N TRP A 113 7.20 -15.67 4.73
CA TRP A 113 8.52 -15.08 4.64
C TRP A 113 9.37 -15.73 3.54
N THR A 114 9.29 -17.05 3.39
CA THR A 114 9.99 -17.79 2.33
C THR A 114 9.35 -17.66 0.95
N GLY A 115 8.18 -17.01 0.84
CA GLY A 115 7.54 -16.67 -0.44
C GLY A 115 6.40 -17.59 -0.85
N ASP A 116 5.96 -18.52 0.01
CA ASP A 116 4.81 -19.39 -0.26
C ASP A 116 3.52 -18.55 -0.47
N SER A 117 2.57 -19.09 -1.23
CA SER A 117 1.24 -18.48 -1.32
C SER A 117 0.48 -18.60 0.00
N LEU A 118 -0.54 -17.75 0.20
CA LEU A 118 -1.38 -17.77 1.41
C LEU A 118 -1.97 -19.17 1.66
N GLY A 119 -2.46 -19.84 0.62
CA GLY A 119 -3.03 -21.17 0.72
C GLY A 119 -2.00 -22.24 1.12
N GLU A 120 -0.82 -22.22 0.50
CA GLU A 120 0.29 -23.14 0.83
C GLU A 120 0.76 -22.94 2.27
N ALA A 121 1.00 -21.68 2.66
CA ALA A 121 1.42 -21.32 4.02
C ALA A 121 0.37 -21.75 5.05
N PHE A 122 -0.91 -21.48 4.79
CA PHE A 122 -2.00 -21.83 5.69
C PHE A 122 -2.15 -23.35 5.84
N HIS A 123 -2.07 -24.09 4.74
CA HIS A 123 -2.14 -25.54 4.74
C HIS A 123 -0.98 -26.16 5.55
N ALA A 124 0.26 -25.74 5.27
CA ALA A 124 1.44 -26.21 5.99
C ALA A 124 1.37 -25.87 7.49
N SER A 125 0.78 -24.74 7.84
CA SER A 125 0.62 -24.32 9.24
C SER A 125 -0.38 -25.18 10.00
N ARG A 126 -1.51 -25.54 9.37
CA ARG A 126 -2.44 -26.52 9.95
C ARG A 126 -1.79 -27.89 10.14
N GLN A 127 -0.96 -28.33 9.18
CA GLN A 127 -0.22 -29.59 9.31
C GLN A 127 0.77 -29.57 10.48
N LEU A 128 1.54 -28.50 10.64
CA LEU A 128 2.47 -28.37 11.76
C LEU A 128 1.72 -28.33 13.10
N ALA A 129 0.63 -27.56 13.17
CA ALA A 129 -0.18 -27.45 14.37
C ALA A 129 -0.81 -28.80 14.77
N ARG A 130 -1.27 -29.60 13.80
CA ARG A 130 -1.74 -30.97 14.02
C ARG A 130 -0.63 -31.88 14.56
N ALA A 131 0.58 -31.78 14.01
CA ALA A 131 1.72 -32.58 14.47
C ALA A 131 2.19 -32.17 15.88
N ALA A 132 2.12 -30.87 16.20
CA ALA A 132 2.54 -30.33 17.50
C ALA A 132 1.60 -30.70 18.65
N ALA A 133 0.31 -30.95 18.36
CA ALA A 133 -0.66 -31.42 19.34
C ALA A 133 -1.58 -32.51 18.74
N PRO A 134 -1.11 -33.76 18.63
CA PRO A 134 -1.84 -34.86 17.98
C PRO A 134 -3.21 -35.16 18.59
N ASP A 135 -3.33 -34.95 19.91
CA ASP A 135 -4.56 -35.19 20.68
C ASP A 135 -5.55 -34.01 20.61
N SER A 136 -5.19 -32.92 19.91
CA SER A 136 -6.03 -31.73 19.76
C SER A 136 -6.57 -31.60 18.34
N LEU A 137 -7.84 -31.22 18.24
CA LEU A 137 -8.49 -30.87 16.97
C LEU A 137 -8.47 -29.35 16.70
N ASP A 138 -7.82 -28.56 17.55
CA ASP A 138 -7.81 -27.09 17.47
C ASP A 138 -7.18 -26.55 16.17
N TRP A 139 -6.38 -27.35 15.45
CA TRP A 139 -5.84 -26.97 14.13
C TRP A 139 -6.95 -26.78 13.08
N LEU A 140 -8.13 -27.38 13.28
CA LEU A 140 -9.32 -27.17 12.42
C LEU A 140 -9.96 -25.79 12.62
N ALA A 141 -9.64 -25.10 13.71
CA ALA A 141 -10.28 -23.83 14.07
C ALA A 141 -9.92 -22.69 13.10
N TYR A 142 -8.71 -22.71 12.54
CA TYR A 142 -8.24 -21.60 11.71
C TYR A 142 -9.05 -21.47 10.44
N VAL A 143 -9.34 -20.26 10.00
CA VAL A 143 -9.95 -19.97 8.70
C VAL A 143 -9.17 -18.87 8.00
N LEU A 144 -9.13 -18.91 6.68
CA LEU A 144 -8.47 -17.91 5.83
C LEU A 144 -9.51 -17.20 4.97
N PHE A 145 -9.51 -15.88 5.02
CA PHE A 145 -10.27 -14.99 4.13
C PHE A 145 -9.27 -14.24 3.25
N GLY A 146 -9.30 -14.52 1.95
CA GLY A 146 -8.41 -13.91 0.96
C GLY A 146 -8.23 -14.80 -0.26
N ASP A 147 -7.46 -14.34 -1.23
CA ASP A 147 -7.07 -15.15 -2.39
C ASP A 147 -5.98 -16.17 -1.97
N PRO A 148 -6.24 -17.49 -2.03
CA PRO A 148 -5.25 -18.49 -1.64
C PRO A 148 -3.99 -18.48 -2.51
N MET A 149 -4.06 -17.92 -3.73
CA MET A 149 -2.90 -17.78 -4.63
C MET A 149 -2.11 -16.49 -4.41
N ALA A 150 -2.62 -15.57 -3.58
CA ALA A 150 -1.88 -14.37 -3.25
C ALA A 150 -0.58 -14.73 -2.52
N ARG A 151 0.49 -14.00 -2.87
CA ARG A 151 1.81 -14.13 -2.27
C ARG A 151 2.18 -12.84 -1.55
N PRO A 152 2.98 -12.91 -0.47
CA PRO A 152 3.46 -11.71 0.19
C PRO A 152 4.26 -10.89 -0.81
N TYR A 153 3.85 -9.64 -0.97
CA TYR A 153 4.58 -8.69 -1.79
C TYR A 153 5.72 -8.11 -0.97
N ARG A 154 6.95 -8.33 -1.44
CA ARG A 154 8.12 -7.63 -0.93
C ARG A 154 8.18 -6.29 -1.67
N PRO A 155 8.06 -5.16 -0.95
CA PRO A 155 8.27 -3.86 -1.55
C PRO A 155 9.60 -3.87 -2.31
N VAL A 156 9.53 -3.51 -3.59
CA VAL A 156 10.75 -3.28 -4.37
C VAL A 156 11.22 -1.87 -4.02
N GLU A 157 12.52 -1.70 -3.80
CA GLU A 157 13.12 -0.38 -3.71
C GLU A 157 12.80 0.40 -4.98
N GLY A 158 12.07 1.49 -4.81
CA GLY A 158 11.66 2.38 -5.88
C GLY A 158 12.13 3.79 -5.61
N LYS A 159 12.41 4.51 -6.69
CA LYS A 159 12.92 5.88 -6.64
C LYS A 159 11.81 6.94 -6.51
N GLY A 160 10.68 6.56 -5.91
CA GLY A 160 9.49 7.41 -5.76
C GLY A 160 8.41 7.20 -6.83
N TYR A 161 7.24 7.76 -6.57
CA TYR A 161 6.06 7.71 -7.44
C TYR A 161 6.07 8.92 -8.35
N ALA A 162 6.23 8.69 -9.65
CA ALA A 162 6.12 9.75 -10.64
C ALA A 162 4.63 10.00 -10.93
N VAL A 163 4.24 11.27 -10.96
CA VAL A 163 2.85 11.69 -11.16
C VAL A 163 2.83 12.87 -12.11
N VAL A 164 1.93 12.82 -13.10
CA VAL A 164 1.63 13.93 -14.00
C VAL A 164 0.16 14.31 -13.79
N GLU A 165 -0.10 15.57 -13.45
CA GLU A 165 -1.46 16.08 -13.21
C GLU A 165 -1.66 17.39 -13.98
N PRO A 166 -2.73 17.55 -14.78
CA PRO A 166 -3.10 18.86 -15.30
C PRO A 166 -3.55 19.78 -14.16
N ILE A 167 -3.32 21.07 -14.32
CA ILE A 167 -3.71 22.07 -13.33
C ILE A 167 -5.11 22.60 -13.68
N GLY A 168 -6.03 22.46 -12.72
CA GLY A 168 -7.39 23.01 -12.81
C GLY A 168 -8.37 22.19 -13.66
N ARG A 169 -7.99 20.95 -14.03
CA ARG A 169 -8.72 20.08 -14.96
C ARG A 169 -8.50 18.61 -14.61
N GLU A 170 -9.29 17.71 -15.22
CA GLU A 170 -9.06 16.26 -15.14
C GLU A 170 -8.14 15.80 -16.30
N ILE A 171 -7.42 14.68 -16.09
CA ILE A 171 -6.49 14.12 -17.11
C ILE A 171 -7.23 13.63 -18.36
N ASP A 172 -8.47 13.14 -18.19
CA ASP A 172 -9.30 12.60 -19.27
C ASP A 172 -10.12 13.68 -20.00
N GLU A 173 -10.12 14.91 -19.48
CA GLU A 173 -10.79 16.05 -20.12
C GLU A 173 -10.06 16.43 -21.41
N PRO A 174 -10.74 16.44 -22.59
CA PRO A 174 -10.11 16.76 -23.86
C PRO A 174 -9.41 18.13 -23.88
N LEU A 175 -8.23 18.21 -24.49
CA LEU A 175 -7.48 19.46 -24.60
C LEU A 175 -8.12 20.40 -25.65
N PRO A 176 -8.42 21.66 -25.29
CA PRO A 176 -8.83 22.66 -26.25
C PRO A 176 -7.67 23.02 -27.19
N PRO A 177 -7.88 23.00 -28.53
CA PRO A 177 -6.87 23.41 -29.49
C PRO A 177 -6.40 24.86 -29.27
N GLY A 178 -5.10 25.10 -29.42
CA GLY A 178 -4.46 26.40 -29.27
C GLY A 178 -4.35 26.93 -27.83
N VAL A 179 -4.98 26.26 -26.86
CA VAL A 179 -5.00 26.71 -25.46
C VAL A 179 -3.88 26.03 -24.66
N PRO A 180 -3.00 26.80 -23.98
CA PRO A 180 -1.96 26.22 -23.16
C PRO A 180 -2.51 25.59 -21.88
N VAL A 181 -2.29 24.29 -21.72
CA VAL A 181 -2.65 23.55 -20.49
C VAL A 181 -1.39 23.21 -19.71
N ARG A 182 -1.34 23.66 -18.46
CA ARG A 182 -0.20 23.44 -17.56
C ARG A 182 -0.33 22.12 -16.82
N PHE A 183 0.76 21.37 -16.78
CA PHE A 183 0.89 20.11 -16.07
C PHE A 183 1.91 20.25 -14.94
N ARG A 184 1.61 19.63 -13.81
CA ARG A 184 2.52 19.45 -12.67
C ARG A 184 3.09 18.04 -12.74
N LEU A 185 4.41 17.98 -12.77
CA LEU A 185 5.20 16.78 -12.56
C LEU A 185 5.56 16.69 -11.09
N SER A 186 5.40 15.53 -10.49
CA SER A 186 5.83 15.26 -9.12
C SER A 186 6.53 13.92 -9.03
N LEU A 187 7.65 13.86 -8.32
CA LEU A 187 8.24 12.61 -7.85
C LEU A 187 8.07 12.58 -6.33
N ARG A 188 7.17 11.70 -5.87
CA ARG A 188 6.65 11.68 -4.50
C ARG A 188 7.16 10.47 -3.73
N ARG A 189 7.32 10.61 -2.41
CA ARG A 189 7.61 9.46 -1.52
C ARG A 189 6.39 8.60 -1.24
N THR A 190 5.23 9.24 -1.22
CA THR A 190 3.96 8.57 -0.96
C THR A 190 3.19 8.39 -2.26
N PRO A 191 2.58 7.22 -2.48
CA PRO A 191 1.70 7.04 -3.62
C PRO A 191 0.57 8.06 -3.58
N PRO A 192 0.08 8.54 -4.73
CA PRO A 192 -1.21 9.21 -4.83
C PRO A 192 -2.33 8.39 -4.16
N VAL A 193 -3.39 9.07 -3.72
CA VAL A 193 -4.52 8.40 -3.04
C VAL A 193 -5.22 7.41 -3.98
N TRP A 194 -5.20 7.69 -5.28
CA TRP A 194 -5.74 6.85 -6.35
C TRP A 194 -4.72 5.84 -6.93
N HIS A 195 -3.54 5.66 -6.32
CA HIS A 195 -2.59 4.65 -6.77
C HIS A 195 -3.07 3.24 -6.41
N GLU A 196 -3.43 2.46 -7.42
CA GLU A 196 -3.99 1.11 -7.21
C GLU A 196 -2.96 -0.01 -7.33
N GLU A 197 -1.82 0.28 -7.97
CA GLU A 197 -0.76 -0.68 -8.20
C GLU A 197 0.04 -1.01 -6.92
N ARG A 198 1.03 -1.90 -7.07
CA ARG A 198 1.91 -2.29 -5.98
C ARG A 198 2.66 -1.07 -5.44
N VAL A 199 2.70 -0.98 -4.12
CA VAL A 199 3.42 0.09 -3.41
C VAL A 199 4.92 -0.19 -3.53
N ILE A 200 5.70 0.74 -4.05
CA ILE A 200 7.15 0.68 -3.96
C ILE A 200 7.62 1.19 -2.59
N GLU A 201 8.70 0.60 -2.09
CA GLU A 201 9.41 1.15 -0.94
C GLU A 201 10.26 2.32 -1.43
N VAL A 202 9.99 3.50 -0.87
CA VAL A 202 10.73 4.70 -1.24
C VAL A 202 11.66 5.04 -0.11
N ALA A 203 12.92 5.32 -0.43
CA ALA A 203 13.91 5.79 0.52
C ALA A 203 13.37 6.96 1.37
N GLU A 204 13.81 7.04 2.64
CA GLU A 204 13.37 8.10 3.56
C GLU A 204 13.57 9.49 2.96
N ASN A 205 14.69 9.67 2.26
CA ASN A 205 15.02 10.86 1.50
C ASN A 205 15.21 10.50 0.02
N LEU A 206 14.42 11.14 -0.85
CA LEU A 206 14.68 11.14 -2.28
C LEU A 206 15.80 12.13 -2.55
N THR A 207 16.96 11.65 -2.98
CA THR A 207 18.10 12.48 -3.35
C THR A 207 18.60 12.06 -4.73
N PHE A 208 18.67 13.02 -5.63
CA PHE A 208 19.16 12.85 -7.00
C PHE A 208 20.19 13.93 -7.30
N GLU A 209 21.22 13.60 -8.07
CA GLU A 209 22.28 14.54 -8.42
C GLU A 209 21.84 15.50 -9.53
N ASN A 210 21.10 14.98 -10.51
CA ASN A 210 20.65 15.72 -11.68
C ASN A 210 19.31 15.15 -12.19
N LEU A 211 18.24 15.36 -11.41
CA LEU A 211 16.89 14.93 -11.78
C LEU A 211 16.31 15.81 -12.89
N GLN A 212 16.13 15.21 -14.07
CA GLN A 212 15.61 15.83 -15.26
C GLN A 212 14.42 15.07 -15.82
N VAL A 213 13.49 15.79 -16.46
CA VAL A 213 12.33 15.20 -17.11
C VAL A 213 12.35 15.48 -18.60
N HIS A 214 12.15 14.43 -19.38
CA HIS A 214 12.01 14.49 -20.82
C HIS A 214 10.58 14.16 -21.22
N VAL A 215 9.89 15.12 -21.83
CA VAL A 215 8.55 14.94 -22.36
C VAL A 215 8.67 14.69 -23.86
N LYS A 216 8.16 13.55 -24.33
CA LYS A 216 8.15 13.13 -25.73
C LYS A 216 6.70 12.95 -26.17
N THR A 217 6.36 13.62 -27.25
CA THR A 217 5.02 13.61 -27.84
C THR A 217 5.14 13.92 -29.33
N PHE A 218 4.12 13.57 -30.10
CA PHE A 218 4.03 13.89 -31.52
C PHE A 218 2.92 14.92 -31.74
N GLY A 219 3.24 16.00 -32.45
CA GLY A 219 2.30 17.07 -32.80
C GLY A 219 2.05 18.12 -31.71
N LEU A 220 2.04 17.74 -30.42
CA LEU A 220 1.88 18.71 -29.33
C LEU A 220 3.13 19.58 -29.14
N GLN A 221 2.91 20.86 -28.86
CA GLN A 221 3.98 21.79 -28.46
C GLN A 221 4.20 21.68 -26.96
N VAL A 222 5.47 21.57 -26.53
CA VAL A 222 5.87 21.41 -25.13
C VAL A 222 6.68 22.63 -24.69
N THR A 223 6.30 23.25 -23.57
CA THR A 223 7.04 24.39 -23.01
C THR A 223 7.32 24.17 -21.51
N PRO A 224 8.56 24.34 -21.00
CA PRO A 224 9.77 24.62 -21.76
C PRO A 224 10.22 23.40 -22.57
N ASP A 225 11.15 23.62 -23.50
CA ASP A 225 11.77 22.52 -24.24
C ASP A 225 12.46 21.54 -23.26
N SER A 226 12.39 20.26 -23.60
CA SER A 226 13.06 19.19 -22.85
C SER A 226 14.59 19.38 -22.86
N PRO A 227 15.31 19.20 -21.72
CA PRO A 227 14.83 18.68 -20.44
C PRO A 227 14.24 19.73 -19.50
N ILE A 228 13.26 19.31 -18.69
CA ILE A 228 12.67 20.09 -17.61
C ILE A 228 13.38 19.72 -16.30
N THR A 229 13.98 20.71 -15.64
CA THR A 229 14.60 20.53 -14.32
C THR A 229 13.53 20.39 -13.23
N MET A 230 13.70 19.42 -12.34
CA MET A 230 12.86 19.29 -11.15
C MET A 230 13.49 19.97 -9.94
N SER A 231 12.68 20.61 -9.10
CA SER A 231 13.10 21.24 -7.85
C SER A 231 12.61 20.48 -6.63
N LEU A 232 13.47 20.33 -5.63
CA LEU A 232 13.10 19.71 -4.35
C LEU A 232 12.26 20.70 -3.53
N ALA A 233 11.02 20.33 -3.23
CA ALA A 233 10.15 21.12 -2.36
C ALA A 233 10.43 20.83 -0.87
N PRO A 234 10.09 21.74 0.06
CA PRO A 234 10.22 21.52 1.50
C PRO A 234 9.47 20.29 2.04
N THR A 235 8.48 19.79 1.28
CA THR A 235 7.74 18.56 1.58
C THR A 235 8.56 17.27 1.37
N GLY A 236 9.75 17.37 0.78
CA GLY A 236 10.60 16.24 0.41
C GLY A 236 10.23 15.57 -0.91
N ASN A 237 9.35 16.20 -1.71
CA ASN A 237 8.98 15.75 -3.05
C ASN A 237 9.66 16.64 -4.11
N TYR A 238 10.00 16.07 -5.26
CA TYR A 238 10.45 16.88 -6.40
C TYR A 238 9.26 17.34 -7.22
N LEU A 239 9.31 18.59 -7.70
CA LEU A 239 8.27 19.21 -8.52
C LEU A 239 8.87 19.76 -9.81
N GLY A 240 8.11 19.63 -10.89
CA GLY A 240 8.41 20.24 -12.17
C GLY A 240 7.12 20.68 -12.85
N TRP A 241 7.23 21.51 -13.88
CA TRP A 241 6.07 21.95 -14.65
C TRP A 241 6.41 22.00 -16.12
N PHE A 242 5.41 21.69 -16.93
CA PHE A 242 5.44 21.91 -18.36
C PHE A 242 4.04 22.28 -18.83
N THR A 243 3.96 22.83 -20.03
CA THR A 243 2.73 23.20 -20.69
C THR A 243 2.66 22.42 -21.99
N LEU A 244 1.47 21.89 -22.29
CA LEU A 244 1.16 21.32 -23.60
C LEU A 244 0.19 22.24 -24.32
N VAL A 245 0.43 22.45 -25.61
CA VAL A 245 -0.50 23.12 -26.52
C VAL A 245 -0.76 22.18 -27.70
N ALA A 246 -2.03 21.87 -27.95
CA ALA A 246 -2.45 21.14 -29.14
C ALA A 246 -2.62 22.13 -30.31
N PRO A 247 -1.90 21.99 -31.43
CA PRO A 247 -2.19 22.77 -32.63
C PRO A 247 -3.63 22.55 -33.12
N PRO A 248 -4.28 23.55 -33.73
CA PRO A 248 -5.63 23.44 -34.30
C PRO A 248 -5.81 22.24 -35.25
N GLU A 249 -4.76 21.93 -36.02
CA GLU A 249 -4.72 20.81 -36.98
C GLU A 249 -4.93 19.43 -36.32
N MET A 250 -4.76 19.32 -35.00
CA MET A 250 -4.96 18.08 -34.25
C MET A 250 -6.37 17.95 -33.66
N ALA A 251 -7.28 18.89 -33.92
CA ALA A 251 -8.66 18.82 -33.44
C ALA A 251 -9.32 17.48 -33.77
N GLY A 252 -9.99 16.88 -32.78
CA GLY A 252 -10.62 15.57 -32.91
C GLY A 252 -9.69 14.35 -32.88
N ASN A 253 -8.37 14.55 -32.85
CA ASN A 253 -7.40 13.48 -32.70
C ASN A 253 -7.03 13.24 -31.23
N SER A 254 -6.21 12.21 -31.00
CA SER A 254 -5.55 11.95 -29.72
C SER A 254 -4.03 12.02 -29.84
N ALA A 255 -3.36 12.49 -28.80
CA ALA A 255 -1.91 12.54 -28.73
C ALA A 255 -1.38 11.69 -27.57
N LEU A 256 -0.38 10.86 -27.86
CA LEU A 256 0.33 10.09 -26.85
C LEU A 256 1.48 10.92 -26.26
N VAL A 257 1.51 11.04 -24.94
CA VAL A 257 2.58 11.73 -24.21
C VAL A 257 3.34 10.73 -23.36
N GLN A 258 4.66 10.69 -23.58
CA GLN A 258 5.59 9.91 -22.79
C GLN A 258 6.49 10.82 -21.97
N VAL A 259 6.60 10.55 -20.68
CA VAL A 259 7.38 11.34 -19.73
C VAL A 259 8.44 10.45 -19.10
N PHE A 260 9.71 10.81 -19.29
CA PHE A 260 10.85 10.09 -18.73
C PHE A 260 11.52 10.91 -17.64
N LEU A 261 11.62 10.34 -16.44
CA LEU A 261 12.40 10.90 -15.34
C LEU A 261 13.77 10.21 -15.32
N MET A 262 14.83 11.02 -15.34
CA MET A 262 16.22 10.57 -15.43
C MET A 262 17.05 11.28 -14.36
N ASP A 263 17.97 10.57 -13.71
CA ASP A 263 19.04 11.16 -12.89
C ASP A 263 20.34 11.10 -13.69
N GLY A 264 20.68 12.21 -14.36
CA GLY A 264 21.69 12.20 -15.42
C GLY A 264 21.33 11.22 -16.54
N MET A 265 22.09 10.12 -16.66
CA MET A 265 21.85 9.05 -17.65
C MET A 265 21.05 7.87 -17.10
N LEU A 266 20.77 7.85 -15.79
CA LEU A 266 20.10 6.73 -15.14
C LEU A 266 18.58 6.90 -15.22
N PRO A 267 17.84 5.96 -15.84
CA PRO A 267 16.39 6.03 -15.83
C PRO A 267 15.84 5.82 -14.42
N ILE A 268 14.83 6.63 -14.08
CA ILE A 268 14.16 6.63 -12.77
C ILE A 268 12.73 6.13 -12.90
N HIS A 269 11.96 6.72 -13.83
CA HIS A 269 10.57 6.36 -14.07
C HIS A 269 10.18 6.72 -15.51
N SER A 270 9.24 5.98 -16.08
CA SER A 270 8.54 6.35 -17.32
C SER A 270 7.04 6.36 -17.07
N LEU A 271 6.35 7.39 -17.58
CA LEU A 271 4.89 7.50 -17.57
C LEU A 271 4.43 7.67 -19.01
N MET A 272 3.26 7.12 -19.32
CA MET A 272 2.65 7.23 -20.63
C MET A 272 1.15 7.45 -20.46
N PHE A 273 0.60 8.44 -21.13
CA PHE A 273 -0.83 8.73 -21.14
C PHE A 273 -1.26 9.29 -22.49
N SER A 274 -2.54 9.13 -22.80
CA SER A 274 -3.15 9.66 -24.02
C SER A 274 -4.00 10.87 -23.67
N LEU A 275 -3.95 11.90 -24.51
CA LEU A 275 -4.79 13.09 -24.40
C LEU A 275 -5.69 13.17 -25.62
N ASN A 276 -6.99 13.27 -25.40
CA ASN A 276 -7.95 13.59 -26.47
C ASN A 276 -7.90 15.10 -26.73
N ILE A 277 -8.14 15.51 -27.97
CA ILE A 277 -8.16 16.92 -28.37
C ILE A 277 -9.58 17.25 -28.82
N GLU A 278 -10.14 18.34 -28.29
CA GLU A 278 -11.50 18.75 -28.63
C GLU A 278 -11.65 18.93 -30.15
N ASN A 279 -12.82 18.57 -30.67
CA ASN A 279 -13.18 18.97 -32.03
C ASN A 279 -13.31 20.49 -32.05
N GLU A 280 -12.87 21.14 -33.13
CA GLU A 280 -13.29 22.52 -33.39
C GLU A 280 -14.82 22.51 -33.52
N GLY A 281 -15.50 23.06 -32.51
CA GLY A 281 -16.92 23.32 -32.60
C GLY A 281 -17.14 24.35 -33.70
N TYR A 282 -17.71 23.91 -34.83
CA TYR A 282 -18.46 24.81 -35.69
C TYR A 282 -19.76 25.15 -34.95
N ASP A 283 -19.78 26.30 -34.28
CA ASP A 283 -21.02 27.06 -34.07
C ASP A 283 -21.28 27.96 -35.30
#